data_AF-A0A355GRE3-F1
#
_entry.id   AF-A0A355GRE3-F1
#
_cell.length_a   1.000
_cell.length_b   1.000
_cell.length_c   1.000
_cell.angle_alpha   90.00
_cell.angle_beta   90.00
_cell.angle_gamma   90.00
#
_symmetry.space_group_name_H-M   'P 1'
#
loop_
_entity.id
_entity.type
_entity.pdbx_description
1 polymer ?
#
loop_
_entity_poly.entity_id
_entity_poly.type
_entity_poly.pdbx_seq_one_letter_code
_entity_poly.pdbx_strand_id
1 'polypeptide(L)' 'MSTAVFVMGVSKGLAFLESHFPEVGAILVDSDGEIHMTPGFRERFSWR' A
#
# COMPACT_ATOMS: atom_id res chain seq x y z
N MET A 1 -4.14 -8.29 -5.70
CA MET A 1 -3.34 -8.57 -4.48
C MET A 1 -3.99 -8.11 -3.18
N SER A 2 -5.14 -7.43 -3.22
CA SER A 2 -5.83 -6.89 -2.03
C SER A 2 -6.04 -7.90 -0.91
N THR A 3 -6.51 -9.12 -1.21
CA THR A 3 -6.77 -10.15 -0.18
C THR A 3 -5.52 -10.59 0.58
N ALA A 4 -4.40 -10.81 -0.12
CA ALA A 4 -3.15 -11.21 0.52
C ALA A 4 -2.62 -10.08 1.43
N VAL A 5 -2.65 -8.85 0.92
CA VAL A 5 -2.26 -7.63 1.66
C VAL A 5 -3.14 -7.42 2.89
N PHE A 6 -4.45 -7.64 2.77
CA PHE A 6 -5.40 -7.55 3.89
C PHE A 6 -5.08 -8.56 5.00
N VAL A 7 -4.83 -9.83 4.64
CA VAL A 7 -4.48 -10.89 5.60
C VAL A 7 -3.15 -10.58 6.32
N MET A 8 -2.19 -9.98 5.62
CA MET A 8 -0.90 -9.60 6.21
C MET A 8 -1.00 -8.38 7.14
N GLY A 9 -2.02 -7.54 6.97
CA GLY A 9 -2.16 -6.25 7.65
C GLY A 9 -1.28 -5.15 7.04
N VAL A 10 -1.51 -3.90 7.45
CA VAL A 10 -0.96 -2.70 6.80
C VAL A 10 0.57 -2.70 6.72
N SER A 11 1.27 -2.86 7.85
CA SER A 11 2.74 -2.76 7.86
C SER A 11 3.42 -3.87 7.05
N LYS A 12 2.99 -5.13 7.20
CA LYS A 12 3.57 -6.26 6.47
C LYS A 12 3.16 -6.26 5.01
N GLY A 13 1.92 -5.88 4.72
CA GLY A 13 1.38 -5.77 3.38
C GLY A 13 2.10 -4.71 2.55
N LEU A 14 2.38 -3.53 3.14
CA LEU A 14 3.13 -2.47 2.47
C LEU A 14 4.57 -2.90 2.19
N ALA A 15 5.28 -3.42 3.19
CA ALA A 15 6.65 -3.91 3.02
C ALA A 15 6.77 -5.03 1.97
N PHE A 16 5.78 -5.93 1.92
CA PHE A 16 5.70 -6.98 0.91
C PHE A 16 5.57 -6.40 -0.50
N LEU A 17 4.69 -5.41 -0.70
CA LEU A 17 4.52 -4.76 -2.00
C LEU A 17 5.79 -4.00 -2.42
N GLU A 18 6.41 -3.25 -1.51
CA GLU A 18 7.64 -2.51 -1.79
C GLU A 18 8.81 -3.44 -2.16
N SER A 19 8.90 -4.61 -1.52
CA SER A 19 10.03 -5.53 -1.70
C SER A 19 9.89 -6.42 -2.94
N HIS A 20 8.67 -6.80 -3.29
CA HIS A 20 8.43 -7.81 -4.34
C HIS A 20 7.74 -7.27 -5.59
N PHE A 21 7.04 -6.13 -5.50
CA PHE A 21 6.22 -5.58 -6.58
C PHE A 21 6.31 -4.03 -6.64
N PRO A 22 7.52 -3.45 -6.82
CA PRO A 22 7.74 -2.00 -6.74
C PRO A 22 6.94 -1.19 -7.77
N GLU A 23 6.52 -1.82 -8.87
CA GLU A 23 5.67 -1.21 -9.90
C GLU A 23 4.20 -1.11 -9.50
N VAL A 24 3.79 -1.83 -8.44
CA VAL A 24 2.41 -1.89 -8.00
C VAL A 24 2.08 -0.71 -7.11
N GLY A 25 1.09 0.05 -7.57
CA GLY A 25 0.46 1.09 -6.79
C GLY A 25 -0.58 0.51 -5.81
N ALA A 26 -0.50 0.89 -4.54
CA ALA A 26 -1.50 0.52 -3.53
C ALA A 26 -1.79 1.67 -2.56
N ILE A 27 -3.05 1.72 -2.10
CA ILE A 27 -3.50 2.50 -0.95
C ILE A 27 -3.98 1.51 0.12
N LEU A 28 -3.53 1.71 1.34
CA LEU A 28 -3.99 1.03 2.53
C LEU A 28 -4.53 2.07 3.51
N VAL A 29 -5.66 1.79 4.14
CA VAL A 29 -6.23 2.61 5.21
C VAL A 29 -6.22 1.76 6.47
N ASP A 30 -5.60 2.26 7.54
CA ASP A 30 -5.59 1.55 8.81
C ASP A 30 -6.83 1.85 9.67
N SER A 31 -6.87 1.28 10.88
CA SER A 31 -8.00 1.43 11.80
C SER A 31 -8.16 2.85 12.35
N ASP A 32 -7.10 3.65 12.33
CA ASP A 32 -7.10 5.04 12.78
C ASP A 32 -7.49 5.99 11.64
N GLY A 33 -7.68 5.45 10.43
CA GLY A 33 -8.01 6.20 9.22
C GLY A 33 -6.80 6.78 8.52
N GLU A 34 -5.58 6.44 8.96
CA GLU A 34 -4.35 6.90 8.33
C GLU A 34 -4.12 6.18 7.00
N ILE A 35 -3.65 6.93 6.01
CA ILE A 35 -3.45 6.45 4.65
C ILE A 35 -1.98 6.12 4.42
N HIS A 36 -1.72 4.88 4.02
CA HIS A 36 -0.40 4.37 3.66
C HIS A 36 -0.39 4.05 2.16
N MET A 37 0.65 4.49 1.45
CA MET A 37 0.74 4.33 0.00
C MET A 37 2.09 3.78 -0.41
N THR A 38 2.13 2.94 -1.44
CA THR A 38 3.41 2.61 -2.08
C THR A 38 3.96 3.84 -2.82
N PRO A 39 5.29 4.04 -2.86
CA PRO A 39 5.91 5.23 -3.46
C PRO A 39 5.43 5.52 -4.89
N GLY A 40 5.34 4.47 -5.73
CA GLY A 40 4.88 4.57 -7.11
C GLY A 40 3.41 4.99 -7.27
N PHE A 41 2.59 4.82 -6.22
CA PHE A 41 1.20 5.31 -6.22
C PHE A 41 1.14 6.82 -5.98
N ARG A 42 1.91 7.32 -5.00
CA ARG A 42 1.96 8.75 -4.63
C ARG A 42 2.48 9.63 -5.76
N GLU A 43 3.48 9.16 -6.50
CA GLU A 43 4.09 9.92 -7.60
C GLU A 43 3.20 9.97 -8.85
N ARG A 44 2.42 8.91 -9.10
CA ARG A 44 1.60 8.79 -10.32
C ARG A 44 0.21 9.39 -10.19
N PHE A 45 -0.34 9.44 -8.99
CA PHE A 45 -1.68 9.91 -8.74
C PHE A 45 -1.61 11.07 -7.76
N SER A 46 -1.94 12.28 -8.24
CA SER A 46 -2.05 13.48 -7.40
C SER A 46 -3.23 13.32 -6.43
N TRP A 47 -2.99 12.62 -5.33
CA TRP A 47 -3.94 12.49 -4.24
C TRP A 47 -3.84 13.76 -3.38
N ARG A 48 -4.96 14.48 -3.23
CA ARG A 48 -5.03 15.80 -2.61
C ARG A 48 -6.02 15.78 -1.44
#